data_AF-A0A2N0FTY1-F1
#
_entry.id   AF-A0A2N0FTY1-F1
#
_cell.length_a   1.000
_cell.length_b   1.000
_cell.length_c   1.000
_cell.angle_alpha   90.00
_cell.angle_beta   90.00
_cell.angle_gamma   90.00
#
_symmetry.space_group_name_H-M   'P 1'
#
loop_
_entity.id
_entity.type
_entity.pdbx_description
1 polymer ?
#
loop_
_entity_poly.entity_id
_entity_poly.type
_entity_poly.pdbx_seq_one_letter_code
_entity_poly.pdbx_strand_id
1 'polypeptide(L)'
;MKRIVFAMMAFATLTFVSCSDDDGGPDTSSETCSDGIQNNGETGIDCGGPNCNACEDSVGDPTCSDGVQNGDETGIDCGGSCEACAESSEVTVSDNVTEDTTWTADNMYFLDGRIFVEPGATLTIEAGTIIKGSPGTGANASVLVIPAGANIEAIGTAEAPIIFTSSTDDIAIGQTSGSNLDENNRGEWGGLIILGNAPVSLDGDAPQAQIEGLPTEDNNFGLYGGDDPTDDSGTLKYISIRHGGALIGEGNEINGLTLGAVGSGTEVDHIEVVANVDDGIEFFGGTVNATNLFVWAQGDDAIDIDQAYSGTIDNVVIVQGGVSDHALEIDGPEGSLEGRFTLTNVTMFGNDAAEDGEYADYRSNAMGMTSNVYAVGFPAGKDVELDNNAVAQNFLDWDADRTMEVGLAFDAWEIEGFGNEIFVEGVAKDDNDVEIEDQIILDPTFTERAADWTTMIEAGATASVGADVSAFAWTYANVKASLGF
;
A
#
# COMPACT_ATOMS: atom_id res chain seq x y z
N MET A 1 0.27 -38.87 58.24
CA MET A 1 -0.85 -39.06 59.21
C MET A 1 -1.86 -37.94 58.93
N LYS A 2 -3.16 -38.09 58.72
CA LYS A 2 -4.15 -39.18 58.78
C LYS A 2 -5.26 -38.86 57.77
N ARG A 3 -5.82 -39.90 57.14
CA ARG A 3 -7.01 -39.94 56.28
C ARG A 3 -8.29 -39.72 57.09
N ILE A 4 -9.37 -39.20 56.50
CA ILE A 4 -10.75 -39.72 56.65
C ILE A 4 -11.54 -39.52 55.33
N VAL A 5 -12.12 -40.63 54.88
CA VAL A 5 -13.12 -40.83 53.82
C VAL A 5 -14.49 -40.92 54.49
N PHE A 6 -15.57 -40.47 53.85
CA PHE A 6 -16.90 -41.04 54.10
C PHE A 6 -17.68 -41.22 52.80
N ALA A 7 -18.18 -42.45 52.63
CA ALA A 7 -19.03 -42.93 51.54
C ALA A 7 -20.39 -43.34 52.12
N MET A 8 -21.45 -43.24 51.32
CA MET A 8 -22.74 -43.95 51.48
C MET A 8 -23.37 -44.00 50.09
N MET A 9 -23.34 -45.10 49.33
CA MET A 9 -23.93 -46.45 49.46
C MET A 9 -25.34 -46.54 48.84
N ALA A 10 -25.44 -47.49 47.91
CA ALA A 10 -26.43 -47.73 46.87
C ALA A 10 -27.74 -48.40 47.32
N PHE A 11 -28.75 -48.39 46.44
CA PHE A 11 -29.66 -49.53 46.27
C PHE A 11 -30.07 -49.70 44.80
N ALA A 12 -29.61 -50.80 44.22
CA ALA A 12 -30.17 -51.41 43.03
C ALA A 12 -31.11 -52.54 43.46
N THR A 13 -32.27 -52.67 42.84
CA THR A 13 -32.92 -53.98 42.66
C THR A 13 -33.73 -54.00 41.38
N LEU A 14 -33.35 -55.00 40.58
CA LEU A 14 -33.86 -55.43 39.29
C LEU A 14 -35.04 -56.42 39.46
N THR A 15 -35.57 -56.86 38.32
CA THR A 15 -36.41 -58.04 38.01
C THR A 15 -37.93 -57.81 37.95
N PHE A 16 -38.72 -58.39 37.03
CA PHE A 16 -38.57 -58.96 35.66
C PHE A 16 -40.01 -59.26 35.17
N VAL A 17 -40.25 -59.31 33.84
CA VAL A 17 -40.95 -60.37 33.04
C VAL A 17 -41.96 -59.89 31.95
N SER A 18 -41.62 -60.23 30.68
CA SER A 18 -42.41 -60.76 29.51
C SER A 18 -43.50 -59.87 28.86
N CYS A 19 -43.37 -59.41 27.60
CA CYS A 19 -43.37 -59.98 26.22
C CYS A 19 -44.71 -59.77 25.50
N SER A 20 -44.69 -59.06 24.36
CA SER A 20 -45.16 -59.56 23.05
C SER A 20 -45.01 -58.47 21.97
N ASP A 21 -44.57 -58.89 20.79
CA ASP A 21 -44.29 -58.13 19.56
C ASP A 21 -45.49 -57.35 18.99
N ASP A 22 -45.23 -56.21 18.33
CA ASP A 22 -45.54 -55.94 16.91
C ASP A 22 -45.49 -54.42 16.56
N ASP A 23 -44.61 -54.12 15.60
CA ASP A 23 -44.73 -53.17 14.47
C ASP A 23 -45.14 -51.69 14.66
N GLY A 24 -44.16 -50.81 14.44
CA GLY A 24 -44.31 -49.44 13.98
C GLY A 24 -42.95 -48.89 13.54
N GLY A 25 -42.69 -48.85 12.23
CA GLY A 25 -41.39 -48.61 11.60
C GLY A 25 -40.74 -47.23 11.80
N PRO A 26 -39.55 -47.00 11.18
CA PRO A 26 -38.85 -45.74 11.24
C PRO A 26 -39.64 -44.66 10.49
N ASP A 27 -39.69 -43.48 11.07
CA ASP A 27 -40.30 -42.28 10.50
C ASP A 27 -39.62 -41.95 9.17
N THR A 28 -40.35 -42.17 8.08
CA THR A 28 -40.01 -41.76 6.72
C THR A 28 -40.87 -40.55 6.35
N SER A 29 -40.23 -39.41 6.10
CA SER A 29 -40.61 -38.29 5.19
C SER A 29 -40.19 -36.95 5.81
N SER A 30 -39.60 -35.99 5.10
CA SER A 30 -39.76 -35.67 3.69
C SER A 30 -38.43 -35.43 2.98
N GLU A 31 -38.41 -35.74 1.69
CA GLU A 31 -37.36 -35.34 0.75
C GLU A 31 -37.13 -33.82 0.80
N THR A 32 -35.86 -33.40 0.93
CA THR A 32 -35.43 -32.02 1.20
C THR A 32 -34.80 -31.33 -0.01
N CYS A 33 -35.20 -31.70 -1.23
CA CYS A 33 -34.65 -31.14 -2.48
C CYS A 33 -35.09 -29.68 -2.77
N SER A 34 -35.31 -28.86 -1.74
CA SER A 34 -35.81 -27.48 -1.83
C SER A 34 -35.60 -26.68 -0.51
N ASP A 35 -34.76 -27.16 0.42
CA ASP A 35 -34.60 -26.58 1.75
C ASP A 35 -33.42 -25.60 1.86
N GLY A 36 -32.64 -25.45 0.78
CA GLY A 36 -31.49 -24.54 0.67
C GLY A 36 -30.23 -25.10 1.32
N ILE A 37 -30.17 -26.39 1.64
CA ILE A 37 -29.07 -27.01 2.40
C ILE A 37 -28.69 -28.35 1.77
N GLN A 38 -27.42 -28.52 1.37
CA GLN A 38 -26.93 -29.80 0.83
C GLN A 38 -26.93 -30.92 1.89
N ASN A 39 -27.89 -31.84 1.83
CA ASN A 39 -28.04 -32.92 2.81
C ASN A 39 -28.58 -34.23 2.17
N ASN A 40 -28.78 -35.28 2.97
CA ASN A 40 -29.47 -36.53 2.56
C ASN A 40 -28.98 -37.23 1.27
N GLY A 41 -27.69 -37.05 0.92
CA GLY A 41 -27.06 -37.70 -0.23
C GLY A 41 -27.08 -36.87 -1.52
N GLU A 42 -27.48 -35.60 -1.45
CA GLU A 42 -27.40 -34.62 -2.53
C GLU A 42 -25.97 -34.36 -2.98
N THR A 43 -25.80 -34.11 -4.28
CA THR A 43 -24.50 -33.73 -4.88
C THR A 43 -24.36 -32.23 -5.11
N GLY A 44 -25.42 -31.45 -4.94
CA GLY A 44 -25.45 -29.97 -4.89
C GLY A 44 -26.56 -29.49 -3.95
N ILE A 45 -26.68 -28.17 -3.70
CA ILE A 45 -27.75 -27.64 -2.85
C ILE A 45 -29.10 -27.94 -3.50
N ASP A 46 -29.96 -28.69 -2.81
CA ASP A 46 -31.29 -29.08 -3.27
C ASP A 46 -31.31 -29.96 -4.55
N CYS A 47 -30.18 -30.57 -4.92
CA CYS A 47 -30.08 -31.36 -6.15
C CYS A 47 -29.07 -32.51 -6.11
N GLY A 48 -29.28 -33.48 -7.00
CA GLY A 48 -28.42 -34.64 -7.19
C GLY A 48 -28.55 -35.71 -6.11
N GLY A 49 -27.79 -36.80 -6.24
CA GLY A 49 -27.94 -37.96 -5.37
C GLY A 49 -29.09 -38.90 -5.73
N PRO A 50 -29.35 -39.95 -4.93
CA PRO A 50 -30.34 -40.98 -5.25
C PRO A 50 -31.80 -40.51 -5.12
N ASN A 51 -32.04 -39.40 -4.41
CA ASN A 51 -33.38 -38.99 -3.97
C ASN A 51 -33.82 -37.61 -4.47
N CYS A 52 -32.95 -36.84 -5.13
CA CYS A 52 -33.30 -35.57 -5.76
C CYS A 52 -33.08 -35.64 -7.27
N ASN A 53 -33.75 -34.75 -8.02
CA ASN A 53 -33.45 -34.61 -9.45
C ASN A 53 -31.96 -34.34 -9.59
N ALA A 54 -31.34 -34.89 -10.65
CA ALA A 54 -29.97 -34.52 -11.00
C ALA A 54 -29.87 -33.00 -10.95
N CYS A 55 -28.80 -32.48 -10.34
CA CYS A 55 -28.45 -31.09 -10.53
C CYS A 55 -28.55 -30.83 -12.02
N GLU A 56 -29.36 -29.85 -12.43
CA GLU A 56 -29.29 -29.38 -13.80
C GLU A 56 -27.83 -29.01 -13.96
N ASP A 57 -27.11 -29.84 -14.70
CA ASP A 57 -25.77 -29.57 -15.15
C ASP A 57 -25.89 -28.25 -15.89
N SER A 58 -25.65 -27.15 -15.18
CA SER A 58 -25.11 -25.93 -15.75
C SER A 58 -23.65 -26.19 -16.12
N VAL A 59 -23.41 -27.28 -16.87
CA VAL A 59 -22.49 -27.21 -17.99
C VAL A 59 -23.29 -26.42 -19.04
N GLY A 60 -23.46 -25.12 -18.76
CA GLY A 60 -24.10 -24.21 -19.70
C GLY A 60 -23.36 -24.31 -21.01
N ASP A 61 -24.09 -24.21 -22.12
CA ASP A 61 -23.45 -23.91 -23.40
C ASP A 61 -22.44 -22.76 -23.15
N PRO A 62 -21.19 -22.89 -23.63
CA PRO A 62 -20.14 -21.91 -23.38
C PRO A 62 -20.66 -20.53 -23.79
N THR A 63 -20.67 -19.62 -22.82
CA THR A 63 -21.12 -18.24 -22.99
C THR A 63 -19.90 -17.36 -23.08
N CYS A 64 -19.43 -17.13 -24.30
CA CYS A 64 -18.20 -16.38 -24.59
C CYS A 64 -18.24 -14.87 -24.25
N SER A 65 -18.99 -14.44 -23.23
CA SER A 65 -19.18 -13.03 -22.85
C SER A 65 -19.89 -12.86 -21.48
N ASP A 66 -19.93 -13.88 -20.62
CA ASP A 66 -20.59 -13.80 -19.31
C ASP A 66 -19.61 -13.66 -18.12
N GLY A 67 -18.31 -13.51 -18.40
CA GLY A 67 -17.28 -13.18 -17.43
C GLY A 67 -16.92 -14.33 -16.49
N VAL A 68 -17.32 -15.56 -16.82
CA VAL A 68 -17.00 -16.76 -16.06
C VAL A 68 -16.47 -17.84 -16.99
N GLN A 69 -15.44 -18.58 -16.56
CA GLN A 69 -14.97 -19.72 -17.34
C GLN A 69 -15.94 -20.90 -17.16
N ASN A 70 -16.73 -21.22 -18.19
CA ASN A 70 -17.72 -22.29 -18.14
C ASN A 70 -17.73 -23.15 -19.44
N GLY A 71 -18.57 -24.18 -19.51
CA GLY A 71 -18.67 -25.02 -20.71
C GLY A 71 -17.36 -25.75 -21.07
N ASP A 72 -16.87 -25.55 -22.31
CA ASP A 72 -15.60 -26.07 -22.82
C ASP A 72 -14.50 -25.01 -22.99
N GLU A 73 -14.70 -23.82 -22.41
CA GLU A 73 -13.77 -22.69 -22.47
C GLU A 73 -12.41 -23.01 -21.84
N THR A 74 -11.34 -22.52 -22.47
CA THR A 74 -9.97 -22.68 -21.97
C THR A 74 -9.46 -21.45 -21.22
N GLY A 75 -10.21 -20.34 -21.23
CA GLY A 75 -10.03 -19.13 -20.42
C GLY A 75 -11.38 -18.45 -20.19
N ILE A 76 -11.43 -17.32 -19.46
CA ILE A 76 -12.70 -16.61 -19.23
C ILE A 76 -13.24 -16.13 -20.59
N ASP A 77 -14.44 -16.58 -20.96
CA ASP A 77 -15.13 -16.21 -22.20
C ASP A 77 -14.37 -16.58 -23.50
N CYS A 78 -13.37 -17.48 -23.46
CA CYS A 78 -12.54 -17.84 -24.61
C CYS A 78 -12.11 -19.31 -24.64
N GLY A 79 -11.74 -19.80 -25.82
CA GLY A 79 -11.32 -21.17 -26.06
C GLY A 79 -12.45 -22.19 -26.14
N GLY A 80 -12.13 -23.45 -26.43
CA GLY A 80 -13.15 -24.48 -26.66
C GLY A 80 -14.02 -24.15 -27.88
N SER A 81 -15.32 -23.95 -27.63
CA SER A 81 -16.30 -23.53 -28.63
C SER A 81 -16.40 -22.00 -28.80
N CYS A 82 -15.70 -21.22 -27.97
CA CYS A 82 -15.54 -19.77 -28.10
C CYS A 82 -14.39 -19.38 -29.03
N GLU A 83 -14.22 -18.07 -29.26
CA GLU A 83 -13.04 -17.57 -29.96
C GLU A 83 -11.78 -17.99 -29.19
N ALA A 84 -10.73 -18.41 -29.90
CA ALA A 84 -9.50 -18.88 -29.26
C ALA A 84 -9.00 -17.81 -28.29
N CYS A 85 -8.61 -18.22 -27.09
CA CYS A 85 -7.98 -17.31 -26.15
C CYS A 85 -6.78 -16.64 -26.84
N ALA A 86 -6.59 -15.35 -26.59
CA ALA A 86 -5.37 -14.69 -26.97
C ALA A 86 -4.20 -15.52 -26.41
N GLU A 87 -3.26 -15.89 -27.28
CA GLU A 87 -2.03 -16.56 -26.85
C GLU A 87 -1.26 -15.53 -26.00
N SER A 88 -1.36 -15.64 -24.68
CA SER A 88 -0.60 -14.82 -23.75
C SER A 88 0.89 -15.03 -24.01
N SER A 89 1.60 -14.00 -24.43
CA SER A 89 3.05 -14.11 -24.58
C SER A 89 3.75 -13.57 -23.33
N GLU A 90 4.54 -14.43 -22.70
CA GLU A 90 5.48 -14.01 -21.66
C GLU A 90 6.67 -13.34 -22.36
N VAL A 91 6.90 -12.06 -22.06
CA VAL A 91 7.96 -11.25 -22.66
C VAL A 91 9.01 -10.97 -21.58
N THR A 92 10.16 -11.61 -21.68
CA THR A 92 11.33 -11.22 -20.86
C THR A 92 11.92 -9.93 -21.38
N VAL A 93 12.03 -8.94 -20.50
CA VAL A 93 12.66 -7.64 -20.74
C VAL A 93 14.00 -7.64 -20.02
N SER A 94 15.08 -7.78 -20.78
CA SER A 94 16.47 -7.83 -20.27
C SER A 94 17.35 -6.70 -20.81
N ASP A 95 16.81 -5.88 -21.71
CA ASP A 95 17.50 -4.76 -22.34
C ASP A 95 16.72 -3.47 -22.06
N ASN A 96 17.43 -2.35 -22.03
CA ASN A 96 16.85 -1.01 -21.88
C ASN A 96 15.90 -0.67 -23.03
N VAL A 97 14.93 0.19 -22.75
CA VAL A 97 14.03 0.78 -23.74
C VAL A 97 14.73 1.99 -24.38
N THR A 98 15.31 1.81 -25.56
CA THR A 98 16.12 2.83 -26.25
C THR A 98 15.34 3.68 -27.27
N GLU A 99 14.09 3.30 -27.56
CA GLU A 99 13.17 3.99 -28.44
C GLU A 99 11.74 3.82 -27.95
N ASP A 100 10.82 4.65 -28.42
CA ASP A 100 9.41 4.60 -28.03
C ASP A 100 8.86 3.19 -28.16
N THR A 101 8.37 2.65 -27.04
CA THR A 101 7.95 1.25 -26.91
C THR A 101 6.59 1.19 -26.23
N THR A 102 5.74 0.27 -26.68
CA THR A 102 4.44 0.02 -26.07
C THR A 102 4.42 -1.39 -25.47
N TRP A 103 4.06 -1.48 -24.20
CA TRP A 103 3.72 -2.72 -23.51
C TRP A 103 2.20 -2.87 -23.49
N THR A 104 1.71 -4.04 -23.92
CA THR A 104 0.30 -4.29 -24.22
C THR A 104 -0.29 -5.34 -23.28
N ALA A 105 -1.58 -5.24 -23.00
CA ALA A 105 -2.23 -6.06 -21.97
C ALA A 105 -2.44 -7.54 -22.37
N ASP A 106 -2.22 -7.91 -23.62
CA ASP A 106 -2.18 -9.29 -24.10
C ASP A 106 -0.87 -10.01 -23.77
N ASN A 107 0.10 -9.30 -23.19
CA ASN A 107 1.39 -9.83 -22.76
C ASN A 107 1.58 -9.69 -21.25
N MET A 108 2.45 -10.55 -20.72
CA MET A 108 2.99 -10.40 -19.37
C MET A 108 4.49 -10.13 -19.49
N TYR A 109 4.94 -9.02 -18.93
CA TYR A 109 6.32 -8.58 -19.04
C TYR A 109 7.10 -9.01 -17.80
N PHE A 110 8.27 -9.61 -17.99
CA PHE A 110 9.14 -10.04 -16.90
C PHE A 110 10.44 -9.23 -16.95
N LEU A 111 10.65 -8.35 -15.97
CA LEU A 111 11.90 -7.61 -15.82
C LEU A 111 12.98 -8.58 -15.33
N ASP A 112 14.06 -8.70 -16.10
CA ASP A 112 15.25 -9.49 -15.75
C ASP A 112 16.40 -8.52 -15.44
N GLY A 113 16.43 -8.05 -14.19
CA GLY A 113 17.37 -7.04 -13.72
C GLY A 113 16.83 -5.61 -13.83
N ARG A 114 17.75 -4.63 -13.86
CA ARG A 114 17.43 -3.20 -13.89
C ARG A 114 17.15 -2.78 -15.32
N ILE A 115 15.92 -2.34 -15.58
CA ILE A 115 15.48 -1.91 -16.90
C ILE A 115 15.29 -0.41 -16.89
N PHE A 116 16.03 0.29 -17.76
CA PHE A 116 15.96 1.74 -17.90
C PHE A 116 15.22 2.10 -19.18
N VAL A 117 14.37 3.12 -19.11
CA VAL A 117 13.91 3.85 -20.31
C VAL A 117 14.93 4.94 -20.61
N GLU A 118 15.62 4.89 -21.74
CA GLU A 118 16.69 5.85 -22.00
C GLU A 118 16.14 7.26 -22.26
N PRO A 119 16.86 8.32 -21.85
CA PRO A 119 16.44 9.70 -22.09
C PRO A 119 16.09 9.96 -23.56
N GLY A 120 14.91 10.54 -23.80
CA GLY A 120 14.34 10.79 -25.11
C GLY A 120 13.44 9.69 -25.66
N ALA A 121 13.29 8.55 -24.97
CA ALA A 121 12.31 7.52 -25.27
C ALA A 121 11.09 7.60 -24.35
N THR A 122 9.95 7.13 -24.85
CA THR A 122 8.71 6.96 -24.07
C THR A 122 8.36 5.48 -23.93
N LEU A 123 8.11 5.02 -22.70
CA LEU A 123 7.47 3.72 -22.46
C LEU A 123 5.97 3.91 -22.24
N THR A 124 5.14 3.44 -23.17
CA THR A 124 3.68 3.40 -23.00
C THR A 124 3.27 2.04 -22.47
N ILE A 125 2.44 1.99 -21.43
CA ILE A 125 1.91 0.75 -20.85
C ILE A 125 0.38 0.80 -20.91
N GLU A 126 -0.22 -0.15 -21.61
CA GLU A 126 -1.69 -0.25 -21.74
C GLU A 126 -2.35 -0.67 -20.42
N ALA A 127 -3.58 -0.20 -20.19
CA ALA A 127 -4.41 -0.61 -19.05
C ALA A 127 -4.54 -2.15 -18.97
N GLY A 128 -4.45 -2.70 -17.76
CA GLY A 128 -4.51 -4.15 -17.52
C GLY A 128 -3.21 -4.91 -17.78
N THR A 129 -2.13 -4.24 -18.19
CA THR A 129 -0.82 -4.88 -18.37
C THR A 129 -0.27 -5.35 -17.03
N ILE A 130 0.28 -6.58 -17.02
CA ILE A 130 0.97 -7.16 -15.86
C ILE A 130 2.48 -7.15 -16.13
N ILE A 131 3.21 -6.55 -15.21
CA ILE A 131 4.68 -6.47 -15.19
C ILE A 131 5.17 -7.18 -13.95
N LYS A 132 6.13 -8.08 -14.12
CA LYS A 132 6.67 -8.94 -13.06
C LYS A 132 8.16 -8.70 -12.89
N GLY A 133 8.60 -8.37 -11.68
CA GLY A 133 10.01 -8.30 -11.33
C GLY A 133 10.58 -9.69 -11.00
N SER A 134 11.70 -10.06 -11.63
CA SER A 134 12.42 -11.28 -11.25
C SER A 134 13.14 -11.09 -9.91
N PRO A 135 13.30 -12.14 -9.08
CA PRO A 135 13.90 -12.00 -7.77
C PRO A 135 15.37 -11.61 -7.93
N GLY A 136 15.79 -10.63 -7.16
CA GLY A 136 17.17 -10.18 -7.05
C GLY A 136 17.42 -9.65 -5.66
N THR A 137 18.69 -9.45 -5.29
CA THR A 137 19.06 -8.97 -3.94
C THR A 137 20.00 -7.78 -4.04
N GLY A 138 19.79 -6.79 -3.17
CA GLY A 138 20.55 -5.55 -3.15
C GLY A 138 20.54 -4.87 -4.51
N ALA A 139 21.70 -4.40 -4.97
CA ALA A 139 21.83 -3.72 -6.25
C ALA A 139 21.33 -4.54 -7.46
N ASN A 140 21.25 -5.87 -7.39
CA ASN A 140 20.78 -6.70 -8.51
C ASN A 140 19.27 -6.97 -8.50
N ALA A 141 18.50 -6.30 -7.63
CA ALA A 141 17.04 -6.37 -7.68
C ALA A 141 16.51 -5.91 -9.05
N SER A 142 15.48 -6.58 -9.56
CA SER A 142 14.84 -6.14 -10.79
C SER A 142 14.01 -4.90 -10.52
N VAL A 143 14.17 -3.84 -11.30
CA VAL A 143 13.54 -2.53 -11.08
C VAL A 143 13.28 -1.89 -12.44
N LEU A 144 12.17 -1.17 -12.57
CA LEU A 144 11.93 -0.30 -13.71
C LEU A 144 12.30 1.13 -13.33
N VAL A 145 13.20 1.74 -14.11
CA VAL A 145 13.68 3.09 -13.86
C VAL A 145 13.35 3.98 -15.06
N ILE A 146 12.76 5.13 -14.78
CA ILE A 146 12.51 6.21 -15.73
C ILE A 146 13.45 7.36 -15.35
N PRO A 147 14.66 7.42 -15.92
CA PRO A 147 15.65 8.48 -15.66
C PRO A 147 15.17 9.84 -16.15
N ALA A 148 15.78 10.89 -15.62
CA ALA A 148 15.53 12.26 -16.04
C ALA A 148 15.65 12.43 -17.57
N GLY A 149 14.60 12.98 -18.19
CA GLY A 149 14.50 13.17 -19.64
C GLY A 149 13.95 11.98 -20.43
N ALA A 150 13.56 10.89 -19.78
CA ALA A 150 12.70 9.84 -20.34
C ALA A 150 11.24 10.05 -19.90
N ASN A 151 10.30 9.39 -20.56
CA ASN A 151 8.87 9.48 -20.24
C ASN A 151 8.23 8.09 -20.05
N ILE A 152 7.24 8.03 -19.16
CA ILE A 152 6.34 6.89 -19.00
C ILE A 152 4.88 7.32 -19.20
N GLU A 153 4.12 6.55 -19.97
CA GLU A 153 2.69 6.72 -20.17
C GLU A 153 1.99 5.44 -19.71
N ALA A 154 1.79 5.31 -18.40
CA ALA A 154 1.18 4.14 -17.76
C ALA A 154 -0.21 4.52 -17.23
N ILE A 155 -1.22 4.31 -18.07
CA ILE A 155 -2.59 4.79 -17.82
C ILE A 155 -3.54 3.59 -17.75
N GLY A 156 -3.70 3.04 -16.54
CA GLY A 156 -4.69 2.03 -16.19
C GLY A 156 -6.10 2.59 -16.00
N THR A 157 -7.02 1.72 -15.57
CA THR A 157 -8.35 2.10 -15.09
C THR A 157 -8.69 1.35 -13.80
N ALA A 158 -9.76 1.75 -13.10
CA ALA A 158 -10.25 1.04 -11.93
C ALA A 158 -10.56 -0.45 -12.21
N GLU A 159 -11.08 -0.77 -13.40
CA GLU A 159 -11.40 -2.14 -13.81
C GLU A 159 -10.21 -2.90 -14.40
N ALA A 160 -9.20 -2.18 -14.91
CA ALA A 160 -8.01 -2.74 -15.56
C ALA A 160 -6.76 -1.95 -15.11
N PRO A 161 -6.37 -2.06 -13.82
CA PRO A 161 -5.19 -1.38 -13.34
C PRO A 161 -3.93 -1.98 -14.00
N ILE A 162 -2.87 -1.19 -14.09
CA ILE A 162 -1.55 -1.71 -14.42
C ILE A 162 -0.96 -2.31 -13.15
N ILE A 163 -0.46 -3.54 -13.23
CA ILE A 163 0.01 -4.28 -12.06
C ILE A 163 1.50 -4.55 -12.18
N PHE A 164 2.27 -4.01 -11.26
CA PHE A 164 3.66 -4.39 -11.02
C PHE A 164 3.71 -5.34 -9.81
N THR A 165 4.27 -6.53 -9.97
CA THR A 165 4.31 -7.56 -8.92
C THR A 165 5.55 -8.46 -9.04
N SER A 166 5.67 -9.45 -8.15
CA SER A 166 6.72 -10.47 -8.22
C SER A 166 6.50 -11.44 -9.38
N SER A 167 7.59 -11.91 -9.99
CA SER A 167 7.59 -13.09 -10.87
C SER A 167 7.05 -14.38 -10.21
N THR A 168 6.98 -14.42 -8.88
CA THR A 168 6.41 -15.53 -8.13
C THR A 168 4.89 -15.45 -7.95
N ASP A 169 4.28 -14.30 -8.25
CA ASP A 169 2.83 -14.11 -8.22
C ASP A 169 2.16 -15.00 -9.27
N ASP A 170 1.13 -15.75 -8.88
CA ASP A 170 0.39 -16.65 -9.76
C ASP A 170 -0.71 -15.96 -10.57
N ILE A 171 -0.84 -14.62 -10.45
CA ILE A 171 -1.73 -13.80 -11.27
C ILE A 171 -1.53 -14.06 -12.77
N ALA A 172 -2.65 -14.23 -13.48
CA ALA A 172 -2.74 -14.41 -14.93
C ALA A 172 -3.31 -13.17 -15.63
N ILE A 173 -3.10 -13.07 -16.95
CA ILE A 173 -3.64 -11.97 -17.77
C ILE A 173 -5.16 -11.83 -17.58
N GLY A 174 -5.62 -10.59 -17.43
CA GLY A 174 -7.02 -10.26 -17.19
C GLY A 174 -7.47 -10.41 -15.73
N GLN A 175 -6.62 -10.90 -14.84
CA GLN A 175 -6.88 -10.92 -13.40
C GLN A 175 -6.33 -9.66 -12.73
N THR A 176 -6.92 -9.30 -11.59
CA THR A 176 -6.46 -8.18 -10.75
C THR A 176 -5.70 -8.65 -9.49
N SER A 177 -5.72 -9.96 -9.19
CA SER A 177 -5.04 -10.55 -8.04
C SER A 177 -4.68 -12.02 -8.27
N GLY A 178 -3.52 -12.42 -7.74
CA GLY A 178 -3.15 -13.81 -7.53
C GLY A 178 -3.69 -14.39 -6.21
N SER A 179 -3.46 -15.68 -6.00
CA SER A 179 -3.91 -16.46 -4.85
C SER A 179 -2.79 -16.77 -3.84
N ASN A 180 -1.53 -16.62 -4.24
CA ASN A 180 -0.38 -17.14 -3.48
C ASN A 180 0.40 -16.10 -2.67
N LEU A 181 0.28 -14.81 -2.98
CA LEU A 181 0.96 -13.73 -2.25
C LEU A 181 -0.02 -12.90 -1.41
N ASP A 182 0.47 -12.41 -0.27
CA ASP A 182 -0.26 -11.57 0.68
C ASP A 182 0.61 -10.44 1.24
N GLU A 183 0.10 -9.68 2.21
CA GLU A 183 0.76 -8.51 2.80
C GLU A 183 2.10 -8.82 3.50
N ASN A 184 2.42 -10.09 3.70
CA ASN A 184 3.66 -10.53 4.33
C ASN A 184 4.75 -10.92 3.32
N ASN A 185 4.43 -10.96 2.03
CA ASN A 185 5.41 -11.20 0.97
C ASN A 185 6.01 -9.86 0.52
N ARG A 186 7.25 -9.59 0.92
CA ARG A 186 7.96 -8.33 0.65
C ARG A 186 9.33 -8.61 0.04
N GLY A 187 9.89 -7.62 -0.67
CA GLY A 187 11.26 -7.68 -1.16
C GLY A 187 11.48 -8.72 -2.28
N GLU A 188 10.44 -9.00 -3.06
CA GLU A 188 10.49 -10.00 -4.11
C GLU A 188 11.05 -9.43 -5.44
N TRP A 189 11.12 -8.10 -5.56
CA TRP A 189 11.74 -7.32 -6.63
C TRP A 189 11.96 -5.87 -6.15
N GLY A 190 12.62 -5.03 -6.95
CA GLY A 190 13.04 -3.67 -6.57
C GLY A 190 11.88 -2.68 -6.43
N GLY A 191 11.15 -2.36 -7.50
CA GLY A 191 10.13 -1.32 -7.46
C GLY A 191 10.08 -0.47 -8.73
N LEU A 192 9.47 0.71 -8.62
CA LEU A 192 9.39 1.69 -9.70
C LEU A 192 10.07 3.00 -9.28
N ILE A 193 11.03 3.46 -10.09
CA ILE A 193 11.76 4.71 -9.83
C ILE A 193 11.50 5.68 -10.98
N ILE A 194 11.05 6.90 -10.66
CA ILE A 194 10.88 8.01 -11.59
C ILE A 194 11.80 9.14 -11.16
N LEU A 195 12.67 9.58 -12.07
CA LEU A 195 13.62 10.66 -11.83
C LEU A 195 13.34 11.81 -12.78
N GLY A 196 13.30 13.03 -12.25
CA GLY A 196 13.04 14.25 -13.00
C GLY A 196 14.15 15.29 -12.86
N ASN A 197 13.89 16.44 -13.48
CA ASN A 197 14.77 17.62 -13.51
C ASN A 197 14.25 18.79 -12.65
N ALA A 198 13.32 18.53 -11.73
CA ALA A 198 12.80 19.57 -10.84
C ALA A 198 13.79 19.96 -9.73
N PRO A 199 13.56 21.10 -9.05
CA PRO A 199 14.38 21.50 -7.92
C PRO A 199 14.32 20.49 -6.76
N VAL A 200 15.46 20.27 -6.13
CA VAL A 200 15.66 19.41 -4.95
C VAL A 200 16.71 20.05 -4.06
N SER A 201 16.59 19.89 -2.74
CA SER A 201 17.56 20.45 -1.78
C SER A 201 18.54 19.37 -1.34
N LEU A 202 19.78 19.49 -1.81
CA LEU A 202 20.84 18.50 -1.61
C LEU A 202 22.00 19.08 -0.80
N ASP A 203 22.72 18.22 -0.06
CA ASP A 203 23.92 18.63 0.66
C ASP A 203 24.91 19.43 -0.21
N GLY A 204 25.44 20.51 0.35
CA GLY A 204 26.38 21.40 -0.33
C GLY A 204 25.80 22.14 -1.53
N ASP A 205 24.48 22.23 -1.68
CA ASP A 205 23.77 22.82 -2.82
C ASP A 205 24.15 22.14 -4.15
N ALA A 206 24.34 20.83 -4.12
CA ALA A 206 24.59 20.05 -5.33
C ALA A 206 23.39 20.21 -6.30
N PRO A 207 23.62 20.36 -7.62
CA PRO A 207 22.52 20.49 -8.58
C PRO A 207 21.81 19.17 -8.86
N GLN A 208 22.47 18.05 -8.59
CA GLN A 208 21.98 16.69 -8.84
C GLN A 208 22.60 15.73 -7.83
N ALA A 209 21.85 14.69 -7.48
CA ALA A 209 22.31 13.56 -6.67
C ALA A 209 22.09 12.24 -7.42
N GLN A 210 22.78 11.21 -6.96
CA GLN A 210 22.53 9.83 -7.36
C GLN A 210 21.41 9.30 -6.45
N ILE A 211 20.31 8.83 -7.04
CA ILE A 211 19.23 8.20 -6.28
C ILE A 211 19.77 6.97 -5.58
N GLU A 212 19.25 6.74 -4.39
CA GLU A 212 19.49 5.53 -3.62
C GLU A 212 19.02 4.28 -4.38
N GLY A 213 19.51 3.12 -3.98
CA GLY A 213 19.15 1.87 -4.62
C GLY A 213 19.90 1.59 -5.94
N LEU A 214 20.44 2.61 -6.60
CA LEU A 214 21.06 2.49 -7.93
C LEU A 214 22.57 2.74 -7.92
N PRO A 215 23.38 1.91 -8.61
CA PRO A 215 24.82 2.10 -8.69
C PRO A 215 25.21 3.19 -9.69
N THR A 216 26.27 3.94 -9.37
CA THR A 216 26.76 5.07 -10.19
C THR A 216 27.24 4.69 -11.60
N GLU A 217 27.58 3.42 -11.83
CA GLU A 217 28.09 2.93 -13.11
C GLU A 217 27.04 2.72 -14.21
N ASP A 218 25.74 2.84 -13.91
CA ASP A 218 24.64 2.62 -14.86
C ASP A 218 24.40 3.87 -15.75
N ASN A 219 25.44 4.31 -16.45
CA ASN A 219 25.40 5.44 -17.41
C ASN A 219 24.84 6.76 -16.85
N ASN A 220 24.91 6.97 -15.53
CA ASN A 220 24.28 8.09 -14.83
C ASN A 220 22.74 8.11 -14.91
N PHE A 221 22.09 6.98 -15.19
CA PHE A 221 20.63 6.88 -15.23
C PHE A 221 19.94 6.94 -13.87
N GLY A 222 20.71 6.97 -12.78
CA GLY A 222 20.20 7.26 -11.45
C GLY A 222 20.38 8.72 -11.01
N LEU A 223 20.82 9.63 -11.87
CA LEU A 223 20.90 11.04 -11.50
C LEU A 223 19.52 11.71 -11.54
N TYR A 224 19.20 12.47 -10.50
CA TYR A 224 17.99 13.29 -10.39
C TYR A 224 18.34 14.69 -9.89
N GLY A 225 17.43 15.65 -10.12
CA GLY A 225 17.59 17.05 -9.73
C GLY A 225 17.87 17.96 -10.93
N GLY A 226 17.47 19.22 -10.78
CA GLY A 226 17.64 20.25 -11.80
C GLY A 226 17.00 21.57 -11.40
N ASP A 227 16.68 22.40 -12.39
CA ASP A 227 16.08 23.73 -12.21
C ASP A 227 14.75 23.92 -12.96
N ASP A 228 14.13 22.84 -13.44
CA ASP A 228 12.85 22.87 -14.15
C ASP A 228 11.69 22.38 -13.25
N PRO A 229 11.02 23.28 -12.51
CA PRO A 229 9.90 22.89 -11.65
C PRO A 229 8.68 22.36 -12.44
N THR A 230 8.69 22.46 -13.76
CA THR A 230 7.62 21.99 -14.64
C THR A 230 8.06 20.80 -15.51
N ASP A 231 9.16 20.14 -15.15
CA ASP A 231 9.60 18.89 -15.78
C ASP A 231 8.46 17.87 -15.82
N ASP A 232 8.41 17.10 -16.91
CA ASP A 232 7.33 16.18 -17.24
C ASP A 232 7.89 14.80 -17.55
N SER A 233 7.75 13.89 -16.59
CA SER A 233 8.13 12.49 -16.70
C SER A 233 6.98 11.61 -17.25
N GLY A 234 5.82 12.20 -17.58
CA GLY A 234 4.65 11.55 -18.15
C GLY A 234 3.48 11.33 -17.17
N THR A 235 2.75 10.23 -17.35
CA THR A 235 1.50 9.94 -16.64
C THR A 235 1.54 8.57 -15.97
N LEU A 236 1.22 8.53 -14.66
CA LEU A 236 1.05 7.34 -13.85
C LEU A 236 -0.38 7.33 -13.29
N LYS A 237 -1.22 6.42 -13.79
CA LYS A 237 -2.64 6.37 -13.42
C LYS A 237 -3.16 4.95 -13.18
N TYR A 238 -3.83 4.70 -12.07
CA TYR A 238 -4.39 3.38 -11.70
C TYR A 238 -3.33 2.26 -11.78
N ILE A 239 -2.32 2.39 -10.93
CA ILE A 239 -1.17 1.49 -10.87
C ILE A 239 -1.12 0.84 -9.50
N SER A 240 -1.00 -0.49 -9.48
CA SER A 240 -0.82 -1.29 -8.27
C SER A 240 0.57 -1.90 -8.27
N ILE A 241 1.43 -1.47 -7.34
CA ILE A 241 2.82 -1.89 -7.17
C ILE A 241 2.89 -2.77 -5.92
N ARG A 242 3.31 -4.03 -6.07
CA ARG A 242 3.17 -5.03 -5.01
C ARG A 242 4.44 -5.80 -4.76
N HIS A 243 4.67 -6.18 -3.50
CA HIS A 243 5.71 -7.11 -3.09
C HIS A 243 7.14 -6.64 -3.46
N GLY A 244 7.31 -5.32 -3.55
CA GLY A 244 8.53 -4.67 -4.00
C GLY A 244 9.53 -4.42 -2.87
N GLY A 245 10.49 -3.57 -3.21
CA GLY A 245 11.51 -3.00 -2.37
C GLY A 245 12.78 -3.85 -2.29
N ALA A 246 13.92 -3.21 -2.08
CA ALA A 246 15.19 -3.93 -1.93
C ALA A 246 16.17 -3.22 -1.00
N LEU A 247 16.48 -3.87 0.13
CA LEU A 247 17.50 -3.39 1.05
C LEU A 247 18.91 -3.62 0.49
N ILE A 248 19.67 -2.56 0.23
CA ILE A 248 21.07 -2.66 -0.25
C ILE A 248 22.05 -2.44 0.90
N GLY A 249 21.72 -1.53 1.81
CA GLY A 249 22.39 -1.24 3.08
C GLY A 249 21.72 -0.04 3.73
N GLU A 250 22.00 0.22 5.01
CA GLU A 250 21.41 1.32 5.80
C GLU A 250 21.45 2.67 5.06
N GLY A 251 20.27 3.25 4.78
CA GLY A 251 20.10 4.50 4.03
C GLY A 251 20.55 4.37 2.57
N ASN A 252 20.27 3.21 1.97
CA ASN A 252 20.43 2.91 0.56
C ASN A 252 19.52 1.74 0.16
N GLU A 253 18.32 2.08 -0.27
CA GLU A 253 17.27 1.14 -0.58
C GLU A 253 16.57 1.44 -1.92
N ILE A 254 15.75 0.49 -2.39
CA ILE A 254 14.77 0.75 -3.45
C ILE A 254 13.40 0.66 -2.81
N ASN A 255 12.57 1.68 -3.02
CA ASN A 255 11.22 1.79 -2.46
C ASN A 255 10.13 1.29 -3.41
N GLY A 256 8.88 1.27 -2.94
CA GLY A 256 7.76 0.81 -3.76
C GLY A 256 7.58 1.70 -4.99
N LEU A 257 7.34 2.98 -4.75
CA LEU A 257 7.43 4.05 -5.74
C LEU A 257 8.37 5.15 -5.24
N THR A 258 9.48 5.34 -5.94
CA THR A 258 10.42 6.44 -5.70
C THR A 258 10.21 7.56 -6.71
N LEU A 259 10.05 8.79 -6.22
CA LEU A 259 9.89 10.00 -7.04
C LEU A 259 11.02 11.00 -6.73
N GLY A 260 12.09 10.95 -7.52
CA GLY A 260 13.25 11.82 -7.35
C GLY A 260 13.18 13.07 -8.22
N ALA A 261 13.03 14.25 -7.62
CA ALA A 261 12.97 15.54 -8.31
C ALA A 261 11.98 15.57 -9.50
N VAL A 262 10.82 14.92 -9.33
CA VAL A 262 9.78 14.87 -10.37
C VAL A 262 9.06 16.21 -10.43
N GLY A 263 8.88 16.74 -11.64
CA GLY A 263 8.29 18.06 -11.87
C GLY A 263 6.76 18.06 -11.92
N SER A 264 6.18 19.26 -11.79
CA SER A 264 4.73 19.47 -11.78
C SER A 264 4.06 19.27 -13.14
N GLY A 265 4.83 18.97 -14.20
CA GLY A 265 4.30 18.55 -15.49
C GLY A 265 3.79 17.11 -15.48
N THR A 266 4.31 16.29 -14.57
CA THR A 266 3.98 14.87 -14.41
C THR A 266 2.63 14.69 -13.70
N GLU A 267 1.81 13.73 -14.15
CA GLU A 267 0.57 13.33 -13.47
C GLU A 267 0.78 12.02 -12.68
N VAL A 268 0.55 12.06 -11.37
CA VAL A 268 0.56 10.89 -10.48
C VAL A 268 -0.80 10.77 -9.79
N ASP A 269 -1.58 9.77 -10.17
CA ASP A 269 -2.98 9.64 -9.71
C ASP A 269 -3.44 8.18 -9.55
N HIS A 270 -4.09 7.84 -8.43
CA HIS A 270 -4.56 6.47 -8.15
C HIS A 270 -3.40 5.46 -8.16
N ILE A 271 -2.48 5.58 -7.21
CA ILE A 271 -1.38 4.65 -7.02
C ILE A 271 -1.63 3.84 -5.76
N GLU A 272 -1.46 2.52 -5.85
CA GLU A 272 -1.44 1.61 -4.71
C GLU A 272 -0.05 0.99 -4.57
N VAL A 273 0.51 0.99 -3.37
CA VAL A 273 1.71 0.23 -2.99
C VAL A 273 1.36 -0.77 -1.89
N VAL A 274 1.73 -2.04 -2.07
CA VAL A 274 1.42 -3.12 -1.13
C VAL A 274 2.66 -3.94 -0.82
N ALA A 275 2.90 -4.20 0.46
CA ALA A 275 3.95 -5.12 0.91
C ALA A 275 5.33 -4.75 0.34
N ASN A 276 5.70 -3.48 0.42
CA ASN A 276 7.07 -3.06 0.13
C ASN A 276 7.98 -3.43 1.31
N VAL A 277 9.24 -3.82 1.07
CA VAL A 277 10.17 -4.14 2.18
C VAL A 277 10.56 -2.92 3.00
N ASP A 278 10.48 -1.76 2.39
CA ASP A 278 10.91 -0.46 2.88
C ASP A 278 9.73 0.50 2.72
N ASP A 279 9.93 1.72 2.22
CA ASP A 279 8.85 2.69 2.10
C ASP A 279 7.79 2.34 1.07
N GLY A 280 6.57 2.79 1.32
CA GLY A 280 5.49 2.74 0.35
C GLY A 280 5.81 3.63 -0.84
N ILE A 281 5.76 4.94 -0.62
CA ILE A 281 6.02 5.97 -1.63
C ILE A 281 6.92 7.03 -1.02
N GLU A 282 8.01 7.33 -1.71
CA GLU A 282 9.01 8.26 -1.23
C GLU A 282 9.26 9.38 -2.26
N PHE A 283 9.30 10.61 -1.76
CA PHE A 283 9.47 11.83 -2.54
C PHE A 283 10.79 12.52 -2.21
N PHE A 284 11.81 12.35 -3.06
CA PHE A 284 13.07 13.09 -2.93
C PHE A 284 13.00 14.43 -3.67
N GLY A 285 12.60 15.50 -2.99
CA GLY A 285 12.46 16.81 -3.59
C GLY A 285 11.42 16.86 -4.72
N GLY A 286 11.50 17.90 -5.56
CA GLY A 286 10.60 18.08 -6.70
C GLY A 286 9.32 18.86 -6.39
N THR A 287 8.45 18.91 -7.39
CA THR A 287 7.25 19.77 -7.45
C THR A 287 6.01 19.04 -7.98
N VAL A 288 6.12 17.74 -8.26
CA VAL A 288 5.02 16.90 -8.73
C VAL A 288 3.83 17.01 -7.77
N ASN A 289 2.60 16.99 -8.30
CA ASN A 289 1.43 16.80 -7.45
C ASN A 289 0.97 15.36 -7.58
N ALA A 290 0.58 14.75 -6.47
CA ALA A 290 0.09 13.39 -6.42
C ALA A 290 -1.31 13.36 -5.80
N THR A 291 -2.21 12.55 -6.33
CA THR A 291 -3.56 12.41 -5.78
C THR A 291 -4.00 10.96 -5.72
N ASN A 292 -4.79 10.58 -4.71
CA ASN A 292 -5.30 9.22 -4.52
C ASN A 292 -4.16 8.21 -4.36
N LEU A 293 -3.40 8.34 -3.27
CA LEU A 293 -2.32 7.41 -2.91
C LEU A 293 -2.78 6.42 -1.85
N PHE A 294 -2.48 5.14 -2.06
CA PHE A 294 -2.82 4.08 -1.13
C PHE A 294 -1.58 3.26 -0.79
N VAL A 295 -1.31 3.05 0.49
CA VAL A 295 -0.20 2.22 0.94
C VAL A 295 -0.70 1.20 1.96
N TRP A 296 -0.33 -0.06 1.79
CA TRP A 296 -0.65 -1.12 2.74
C TRP A 296 0.54 -2.04 3.05
N ALA A 297 0.83 -2.17 4.35
CA ALA A 297 1.79 -3.12 4.90
C ALA A 297 3.21 -2.99 4.33
N GLN A 298 3.65 -1.77 4.13
CA GLN A 298 5.06 -1.45 3.89
C GLN A 298 5.91 -1.83 5.12
N GLY A 299 7.22 -1.98 4.93
CA GLY A 299 8.15 -2.43 5.96
C GLY A 299 8.80 -1.31 6.75
N ASP A 300 8.80 -0.10 6.19
CA ASP A 300 9.26 1.12 6.85
C ASP A 300 8.13 2.18 6.78
N ASP A 301 8.34 3.32 6.11
CA ASP A 301 7.40 4.44 6.14
C ASP A 301 6.41 4.42 4.99
N ALA A 302 5.14 4.73 5.26
CA ALA A 302 4.14 4.63 4.20
C ALA A 302 4.29 5.74 3.15
N ILE A 303 4.36 6.99 3.61
CA ILE A 303 4.69 8.16 2.80
C ILE A 303 5.91 8.81 3.41
N ASP A 304 7.01 8.80 2.68
CA ASP A 304 8.23 9.52 3.03
C ASP A 304 8.40 10.74 2.12
N ILE A 305 8.74 11.88 2.71
CA ILE A 305 8.98 13.13 2.04
C ILE A 305 10.32 13.67 2.45
N ASP A 306 11.16 13.94 1.46
CA ASP A 306 12.54 14.28 1.72
C ASP A 306 13.03 15.44 0.84
N GLN A 307 14.18 16.00 1.21
CA GLN A 307 14.96 16.92 0.37
C GLN A 307 14.18 18.10 -0.21
N ALA A 308 13.31 18.68 0.63
CA ALA A 308 12.50 19.86 0.34
C ALA A 308 11.51 19.69 -0.82
N TYR A 309 10.82 18.55 -0.90
CA TYR A 309 9.66 18.41 -1.79
C TYR A 309 8.65 19.54 -1.58
N SER A 310 8.12 20.06 -2.68
CA SER A 310 7.30 21.28 -2.70
C SER A 310 5.97 21.11 -3.44
N GLY A 311 5.58 19.86 -3.70
CA GLY A 311 4.33 19.51 -4.33
C GLY A 311 3.16 19.37 -3.35
N THR A 312 1.99 19.04 -3.91
CA THR A 312 0.79 18.69 -3.15
C THR A 312 0.51 17.19 -3.26
N ILE A 313 0.34 16.53 -2.11
CA ILE A 313 -0.17 15.18 -1.97
C ILE A 313 -1.58 15.28 -1.40
N ASP A 314 -2.56 14.79 -2.16
CA ASP A 314 -3.98 14.89 -1.81
C ASP A 314 -4.67 13.52 -1.84
N ASN A 315 -5.55 13.26 -0.88
CA ASN A 315 -6.31 12.03 -0.73
C ASN A 315 -5.41 10.79 -0.56
N VAL A 316 -5.01 10.51 0.68
CA VAL A 316 -4.08 9.41 1.01
C VAL A 316 -4.72 8.44 1.99
N VAL A 317 -4.62 7.14 1.71
CA VAL A 317 -5.00 6.10 2.67
C VAL A 317 -3.81 5.21 2.99
N ILE A 318 -3.51 5.08 4.27
CA ILE A 318 -2.42 4.24 4.79
C ILE A 318 -3.01 3.17 5.68
N VAL A 319 -2.61 1.92 5.47
CA VAL A 319 -2.98 0.78 6.31
C VAL A 319 -1.69 0.10 6.78
N GLN A 320 -1.33 0.25 8.04
CA GLN A 320 -0.12 -0.38 8.58
C GLN A 320 -0.26 -1.91 8.61
N GLY A 321 0.84 -2.58 8.24
CA GLY A 321 1.04 -4.01 8.45
C GLY A 321 1.66 -4.29 9.82
N GLY A 322 1.89 -5.56 10.14
CA GLY A 322 2.47 -5.93 11.44
C GLY A 322 3.98 -5.67 11.57
N VAL A 323 4.61 -5.06 10.58
CA VAL A 323 6.04 -4.69 10.59
C VAL A 323 6.27 -3.26 10.10
N SER A 324 5.20 -2.51 9.86
CA SER A 324 5.33 -1.14 9.36
C SER A 324 5.97 -0.25 10.43
N ASP A 325 6.72 0.74 9.96
CA ASP A 325 7.13 1.87 10.77
C ASP A 325 6.13 3.03 10.60
N HIS A 326 6.56 4.26 10.38
CA HIS A 326 5.67 5.41 10.43
C HIS A 326 4.63 5.41 9.31
N ALA A 327 3.45 5.93 9.61
CA ALA A 327 2.50 6.24 8.54
C ALA A 327 3.01 7.44 7.69
N LEU A 328 3.70 8.39 8.30
CA LEU A 328 4.30 9.53 7.61
C LEU A 328 5.71 9.76 8.15
N GLU A 329 6.70 9.81 7.27
CA GLU A 329 8.03 10.34 7.59
C GLU A 329 8.25 11.60 6.76
N ILE A 330 8.69 12.68 7.41
CA ILE A 330 8.78 13.98 6.78
C ILE A 330 10.10 14.63 7.16
N ASP A 331 11.00 14.67 6.20
CA ASP A 331 12.25 15.38 6.24
C ASP A 331 12.21 16.73 5.51
N GLY A 332 13.19 17.56 5.87
CA GLY A 332 13.33 18.90 5.34
C GLY A 332 14.46 19.03 4.32
N PRO A 333 14.89 20.28 4.05
CA PRO A 333 16.02 20.56 3.17
C PRO A 333 17.36 20.01 3.69
N GLU A 334 18.13 19.35 2.82
CA GLU A 334 19.57 19.07 3.09
C GLU A 334 20.47 20.25 2.68
N GLY A 335 20.02 21.07 1.72
CA GLY A 335 20.73 22.23 1.19
C GLY A 335 20.06 23.55 1.58
N SER A 336 20.40 24.61 0.84
CA SER A 336 19.83 25.96 1.06
C SER A 336 18.50 26.19 0.35
N LEU A 337 18.08 25.29 -0.55
CA LEU A 337 16.78 25.36 -1.19
C LEU A 337 15.70 24.98 -0.19
N GLU A 338 14.76 25.89 0.07
CA GLU A 338 13.56 25.57 0.83
C GLU A 338 12.43 25.15 -0.12
N GLY A 339 11.66 24.17 0.31
CA GLY A 339 10.49 23.65 -0.36
C GLY A 339 9.47 23.24 0.70
N ARG A 340 8.18 23.37 0.38
CA ARG A 340 7.09 23.19 1.33
C ARG A 340 6.06 22.26 0.73
N PHE A 341 5.96 21.06 1.28
CA PHE A 341 4.93 20.12 0.87
C PHE A 341 3.55 20.61 1.34
N THR A 342 2.51 20.17 0.64
CA THR A 342 1.13 20.20 1.15
C THR A 342 0.60 18.78 1.15
N LEU A 343 0.34 18.22 2.33
CA LEU A 343 -0.29 16.90 2.51
C LEU A 343 -1.69 17.10 3.08
N THR A 344 -2.71 16.64 2.36
CA THR A 344 -4.10 16.86 2.77
C THR A 344 -5.01 15.69 2.46
N ASN A 345 -6.11 15.57 3.23
CA ASN A 345 -7.09 14.48 3.14
C ASN A 345 -6.43 13.11 3.38
N VAL A 346 -5.91 12.89 4.58
CA VAL A 346 -5.20 11.66 4.95
C VAL A 346 -6.05 10.80 5.87
N THR A 347 -6.17 9.51 5.58
CA THR A 347 -6.75 8.52 6.50
C THR A 347 -5.72 7.43 6.83
N MET A 348 -5.43 7.24 8.12
CA MET A 348 -4.43 6.29 8.59
C MET A 348 -5.07 5.21 9.47
N PHE A 349 -4.81 3.96 9.15
CA PHE A 349 -5.20 2.79 9.93
C PHE A 349 -3.94 2.17 10.54
N GLY A 350 -3.78 2.35 11.86
CA GLY A 350 -2.69 1.76 12.63
C GLY A 350 -2.86 0.25 12.82
N ASN A 351 -1.79 -0.39 13.31
CA ASN A 351 -1.78 -1.82 13.55
C ASN A 351 -1.19 -2.17 14.93
N ASP A 352 -1.96 -2.85 15.78
CA ASP A 352 -1.53 -3.31 17.11
C ASP A 352 -0.27 -4.21 17.09
N ALA A 353 0.04 -4.83 15.95
CA ALA A 353 1.23 -5.67 15.78
C ALA A 353 2.48 -4.89 15.32
N ALA A 354 2.33 -3.66 14.83
CA ALA A 354 3.46 -2.80 14.47
C ALA A 354 4.08 -2.23 15.75
N GLU A 355 5.24 -2.78 16.15
CA GLU A 355 5.95 -2.33 17.35
C GLU A 355 6.47 -0.90 17.17
N ASP A 356 6.98 -0.60 15.99
CA ASP A 356 7.57 0.69 15.62
C ASP A 356 6.53 1.62 14.97
N GLY A 357 5.44 1.08 14.39
CA GLY A 357 4.45 1.89 13.67
C GLY A 357 3.78 3.07 14.40
N GLU A 358 4.22 4.28 14.06
CA GLU A 358 3.80 5.59 14.59
C GLU A 358 2.95 6.39 13.60
N TYR A 359 2.33 7.49 14.06
CA TYR A 359 1.46 8.31 13.20
C TYR A 359 2.29 9.14 12.23
N ALA A 360 3.31 9.83 12.73
CA ALA A 360 4.19 10.62 11.91
C ALA A 360 5.49 11.00 12.63
N ASP A 361 6.60 11.00 11.91
CA ASP A 361 7.85 11.62 12.36
C ASP A 361 8.23 12.81 11.47
N TYR A 362 8.65 13.91 12.08
CA TYR A 362 9.06 15.13 11.40
C TYR A 362 10.49 15.48 11.78
N ARG A 363 11.42 15.30 10.84
CA ARG A 363 12.86 15.40 11.08
C ARG A 363 13.53 16.36 10.11
N SER A 364 14.86 16.48 10.19
CA SER A 364 15.71 17.21 9.23
C SER A 364 15.26 18.60 8.77
N ASN A 365 14.71 19.44 9.67
CA ASN A 365 14.11 20.74 9.34
C ASN A 365 12.83 20.67 8.48
N ALA A 366 12.00 19.66 8.70
CA ALA A 366 10.71 19.48 8.04
C ALA A 366 9.91 20.78 7.97
N MET A 367 9.30 21.03 6.82
CA MET A 367 8.53 22.23 6.60
C MET A 367 7.45 22.02 5.54
N GLY A 368 6.25 22.56 5.78
CA GLY A 368 5.08 22.27 4.97
C GLY A 368 3.80 22.24 5.79
N MET A 369 2.77 21.59 5.28
CA MET A 369 1.46 21.51 5.93
C MET A 369 0.87 20.11 5.83
N THR A 370 0.48 19.54 6.98
CA THR A 370 -0.33 18.32 7.06
C THR A 370 -1.72 18.64 7.59
N SER A 371 -2.76 18.31 6.82
CA SER A 371 -4.11 18.76 7.14
C SER A 371 -5.24 17.79 6.77
N ASN A 372 -6.38 17.95 7.42
CA ASN A 372 -7.57 17.13 7.19
C ASN A 372 -7.26 15.63 7.35
N VAL A 373 -6.84 15.25 8.55
CA VAL A 373 -6.30 13.92 8.86
C VAL A 373 -7.25 13.16 9.77
N TYR A 374 -7.61 11.94 9.38
CA TYR A 374 -8.28 10.98 10.23
C TYR A 374 -7.33 9.82 10.56
N ALA A 375 -7.21 9.46 11.84
CA ALA A 375 -6.41 8.30 12.24
C ALA A 375 -7.15 7.40 13.24
N VAL A 376 -6.97 6.09 13.08
CA VAL A 376 -7.65 5.06 13.87
C VAL A 376 -6.78 3.81 14.00
N GLY A 377 -6.94 3.06 15.09
CA GLY A 377 -6.34 1.73 15.24
C GLY A 377 -4.87 1.72 15.69
N PHE A 378 -4.31 2.88 16.05
CA PHE A 378 -2.96 2.96 16.61
C PHE A 378 -2.95 2.57 18.10
N PRO A 379 -1.95 1.82 18.57
CA PRO A 379 -1.83 1.49 19.99
C PRO A 379 -1.42 2.71 20.84
N ALA A 380 -1.65 2.61 22.15
CA ALA A 380 -1.27 3.68 23.07
C ALA A 380 0.24 3.85 23.15
N GLY A 381 0.71 5.10 23.12
CA GLY A 381 2.13 5.45 23.16
C GLY A 381 2.71 5.81 21.79
N LYS A 382 1.94 5.64 20.72
CA LYS A 382 2.26 6.14 19.38
C LYS A 382 1.94 7.62 19.26
N ASP A 383 2.75 8.33 18.49
CA ASP A 383 2.79 9.78 18.48
C ASP A 383 3.00 10.37 17.08
N VAL A 384 2.87 11.70 17.06
CA VAL A 384 3.35 12.61 16.03
C VAL A 384 4.50 13.39 16.66
N GLU A 385 5.72 13.13 16.23
CA GLU A 385 6.94 13.69 16.83
C GLU A 385 7.51 14.87 16.01
N LEU A 386 7.99 15.91 16.71
CA LEU A 386 8.93 16.88 16.16
C LEU A 386 10.31 16.53 16.69
N ASP A 387 11.18 16.05 15.83
CA ASP A 387 12.31 15.24 16.24
C ASP A 387 13.43 16.04 16.95
N ASN A 388 13.55 17.33 16.63
CA ASN A 388 14.55 18.22 17.21
C ASN A 388 14.15 19.70 17.20
N ASN A 389 14.98 20.53 17.83
CA ASN A 389 14.74 21.98 17.94
C ASN A 389 14.65 22.71 16.59
N ALA A 390 15.27 22.18 15.54
CA ALA A 390 15.23 22.81 14.24
C ALA A 390 13.84 22.66 13.60
N VAL A 391 13.24 21.46 13.73
CA VAL A 391 11.85 21.21 13.34
C VAL A 391 10.87 21.98 14.25
N ALA A 392 11.09 21.96 15.56
CA ALA A 392 10.29 22.74 16.51
C ALA A 392 10.31 24.25 16.21
N GLN A 393 11.45 24.78 15.74
CA GLN A 393 11.56 26.18 15.34
C GLN A 393 10.74 26.47 14.08
N ASN A 394 10.71 25.56 13.09
CA ASN A 394 9.84 25.70 11.91
C ASN A 394 8.36 25.73 12.32
N PHE A 395 7.95 24.89 13.27
CA PHE A 395 6.59 24.98 13.82
C PHE A 395 6.30 26.33 14.49
N LEU A 396 7.23 26.84 15.31
CA LEU A 396 7.08 28.14 15.98
C LEU A 396 7.03 29.32 15.00
N ASP A 397 7.83 29.25 13.93
CA ASP A 397 7.87 30.27 12.89
C ASP A 397 6.53 30.36 12.14
N TRP A 398 5.90 29.21 11.85
CA TRP A 398 4.54 29.21 11.30
C TRP A 398 3.53 29.77 12.30
N ASP A 399 3.53 29.32 13.56
CA ASP A 399 2.54 29.74 14.55
C ASP A 399 2.55 31.27 14.79
N ALA A 400 3.73 31.89 14.69
CA ALA A 400 3.90 33.32 14.88
C ALA A 400 3.25 34.18 13.79
N ASP A 401 3.30 33.77 12.52
CA ASP A 401 2.86 34.58 11.37
C ASP A 401 1.59 34.04 10.70
N ARG A 402 1.35 32.72 10.78
CA ARG A 402 0.28 31.99 10.06
C ARG A 402 0.19 32.35 8.58
N THR A 403 1.32 32.70 7.99
CA THR A 403 1.50 32.85 6.55
C THR A 403 2.29 31.65 6.05
N MET A 404 1.99 31.15 4.85
CA MET A 404 2.75 30.05 4.26
C MET A 404 4.15 30.47 3.75
N GLU A 405 4.66 31.64 4.18
CA GLU A 405 6.02 32.06 3.81
C GLU A 405 7.08 31.27 4.58
N VAL A 406 6.78 30.77 5.79
CA VAL A 406 7.69 29.96 6.63
C VAL A 406 6.97 28.88 7.45
N GLY A 407 7.72 27.84 7.82
CA GLY A 407 7.41 26.89 8.89
C GLY A 407 6.66 25.59 8.56
N LEU A 408 6.28 24.90 9.64
CA LEU A 408 5.61 23.60 9.67
C LEU A 408 4.22 23.76 10.32
N ALA A 409 3.18 23.24 9.67
CA ALA A 409 1.79 23.50 10.05
C ALA A 409 0.95 22.23 10.13
N PHE A 410 0.01 22.23 11.08
CA PHE A 410 -0.96 21.17 11.29
C PHE A 410 -2.38 21.76 11.32
N ASP A 411 -3.34 21.09 10.69
CA ASP A 411 -4.74 21.53 10.73
C ASP A 411 -5.74 20.37 10.64
N ALA A 412 -6.84 20.45 11.38
CA ALA A 412 -7.97 19.53 11.31
C ALA A 412 -7.60 18.02 11.39
N TRP A 413 -7.16 17.57 12.56
CA TRP A 413 -6.91 16.17 12.89
C TRP A 413 -8.04 15.59 13.74
N GLU A 414 -8.61 14.45 13.34
CA GLU A 414 -9.51 13.64 14.16
C GLU A 414 -8.89 12.29 14.46
N ILE A 415 -8.78 11.93 15.73
CA ILE A 415 -8.10 10.71 16.18
C ILE A 415 -9.05 9.85 17.00
N GLU A 416 -9.20 8.59 16.62
CA GLU A 416 -10.04 7.66 17.37
C GLU A 416 -9.35 7.25 18.68
N GLY A 417 -9.98 7.57 19.81
CA GLY A 417 -9.55 7.10 21.13
C GLY A 417 -8.40 7.86 21.80
N PHE A 418 -7.75 8.78 21.10
CA PHE A 418 -6.66 9.63 21.62
C PHE A 418 -6.90 11.11 21.33
N GLY A 419 -6.42 11.99 22.21
CA GLY A 419 -6.45 13.43 22.03
C GLY A 419 -5.12 13.99 21.54
N ASN A 420 -4.91 15.27 21.85
CA ASN A 420 -3.71 16.01 21.48
C ASN A 420 -2.44 15.52 22.21
N GLU A 421 -2.54 14.59 23.17
CA GLU A 421 -1.41 13.98 23.86
C GLU A 421 -0.47 13.19 22.94
N ILE A 422 -0.90 12.84 21.73
CA ILE A 422 -0.06 12.18 20.73
C ILE A 422 0.97 13.12 20.10
N PHE A 423 0.80 14.44 20.21
CA PHE A 423 1.73 15.39 19.62
C PHE A 423 2.86 15.69 20.61
N VAL A 424 4.09 15.27 20.28
CA VAL A 424 5.25 15.33 21.17
C VAL A 424 6.39 16.15 20.55
N GLU A 425 7.12 16.88 21.39
CA GLU A 425 8.34 17.59 20.99
C GLU A 425 9.53 16.75 21.48
N GLY A 426 10.26 16.17 20.53
CA GLY A 426 11.55 15.55 20.73
C GLY A 426 12.67 16.57 20.88
N VAL A 427 13.88 16.06 21.06
CA VAL A 427 15.13 16.83 21.09
C VAL A 427 16.22 15.98 20.48
N ALA A 428 17.19 16.62 19.82
CA ALA A 428 18.35 15.91 19.30
C ALA A 428 19.04 15.08 20.39
N LYS A 429 19.45 13.86 20.02
CA LYS A 429 20.17 12.93 20.88
C LYS A 429 21.54 12.58 20.27
N ASP A 430 22.50 12.23 21.11
CA ASP A 430 23.79 11.68 20.66
C ASP A 430 23.70 10.17 20.35
N ASP A 431 24.78 9.59 19.82
CA ASP A 431 24.88 8.15 19.49
C ASP A 431 24.62 7.20 20.68
N ASN A 432 24.48 7.70 21.91
CA ASN A 432 24.13 6.92 23.10
C ASN A 432 22.72 7.21 23.62
N ASP A 433 21.86 7.81 22.79
CA ASP A 433 20.46 8.16 23.11
C ASP A 433 20.38 9.17 24.28
N VAL A 434 21.38 10.05 24.38
CA VAL A 434 21.40 11.14 25.38
C VAL A 434 20.98 12.44 24.73
N GLU A 435 19.92 13.06 25.25
CA GLU A 435 19.48 14.40 24.86
C GLU A 435 20.63 15.41 24.96
N ILE A 436 20.90 16.12 23.86
CA ILE A 436 21.98 17.12 23.75
C ILE A 436 21.46 18.56 23.69
N GLU A 437 20.14 18.73 23.67
CA GLU A 437 19.46 20.02 23.70
C GLU A 437 18.21 19.97 24.57
N ASP A 438 17.73 21.15 24.96
CA ASP A 438 16.48 21.31 25.71
C ASP A 438 15.37 21.69 24.72
N GLN A 439 14.13 21.24 25.00
CA GLN A 439 12.91 21.66 24.30
C GLN A 439 12.76 23.19 24.26
N ILE A 440 12.18 23.70 23.18
CA ILE A 440 12.00 25.14 22.95
C ILE A 440 10.54 25.57 22.91
N ILE A 441 9.58 24.66 22.74
CA ILE A 441 8.14 24.95 22.78
C ILE A 441 7.65 24.85 24.24
N LEU A 442 7.81 25.94 25.00
CA LEU A 442 7.67 25.87 26.47
C LEU A 442 6.29 26.21 27.05
N ASP A 443 5.62 27.25 26.56
CA ASP A 443 4.34 27.72 27.13
C ASP A 443 3.52 28.51 26.08
N PRO A 444 2.39 27.96 25.59
CA PRO A 444 1.97 26.56 25.76
C PRO A 444 2.95 25.58 25.09
N THR A 445 3.02 24.33 25.56
CA THR A 445 3.85 23.27 24.94
C THR A 445 3.32 22.85 23.57
N PHE A 446 4.09 22.08 22.79
CA PHE A 446 3.60 21.55 21.50
C PHE A 446 2.31 20.74 21.68
N THR A 447 2.32 19.79 22.62
CA THR A 447 1.13 19.02 23.00
C THR A 447 -0.06 19.91 23.36
N GLU A 448 0.14 20.96 24.17
CA GLU A 448 -0.96 21.86 24.56
C GLU A 448 -1.49 22.69 23.39
N ARG A 449 -0.62 23.11 22.47
CA ARG A 449 -1.00 23.81 21.23
C ARG A 449 -1.78 22.89 20.30
N ALA A 450 -1.44 21.60 20.28
CA ALA A 450 -2.09 20.62 19.41
C ALA A 450 -3.59 20.46 19.64
N ALA A 451 -4.10 20.90 20.81
CA ALA A 451 -5.53 21.01 21.05
C ALA A 451 -6.26 21.97 20.08
N ASP A 452 -5.56 22.89 19.41
CA ASP A 452 -6.15 23.81 18.44
C ASP A 452 -6.53 23.13 17.12
N TRP A 453 -5.83 22.05 16.74
CA TRP A 453 -6.11 21.30 15.50
C TRP A 453 -6.59 19.87 15.73
N THR A 454 -6.52 19.34 16.95
CA THR A 454 -6.85 17.94 17.24
C THR A 454 -8.22 17.78 17.90
N THR A 455 -9.01 16.84 17.40
CA THR A 455 -10.27 16.40 18.00
C THR A 455 -10.23 14.89 18.25
N MET A 456 -10.27 14.48 19.52
CA MET A 456 -10.50 13.07 19.85
C MET A 456 -11.94 12.68 19.47
N ILE A 457 -12.10 11.61 18.72
CA ILE A 457 -13.40 11.00 18.43
C ILE A 457 -13.53 9.64 19.12
N GLU A 458 -14.77 9.28 19.47
CA GLU A 458 -15.07 8.00 20.11
C GLU A 458 -15.01 6.86 19.09
N ALA A 459 -14.71 5.65 19.57
CA ALA A 459 -14.63 4.47 18.72
C ALA A 459 -15.92 4.23 17.90
N GLY A 460 -15.77 4.09 16.58
CA GLY A 460 -16.87 3.90 15.63
C GLY A 460 -17.68 5.17 15.33
N ALA A 461 -17.22 6.35 15.75
CA ALA A 461 -17.77 7.61 15.29
C ALA A 461 -17.44 7.83 13.80
N THR A 462 -18.31 8.56 13.09
CA THR A 462 -18.02 8.97 11.72
C THR A 462 -17.09 10.18 11.77
N ALA A 463 -15.89 10.03 11.22
CA ALA A 463 -14.95 11.13 11.05
C ALA A 463 -15.51 12.19 10.09
N SER A 464 -15.19 13.46 10.33
CA SER A 464 -15.55 14.59 9.47
C SER A 464 -14.41 15.07 8.57
N VAL A 465 -13.21 14.54 8.82
CA VAL A 465 -11.95 14.79 8.10
C VAL A 465 -11.42 13.48 7.51
N GLY A 466 -10.32 13.56 6.76
CA GLY A 466 -9.64 12.41 6.16
C GLY A 466 -9.90 12.23 4.67
N ALA A 467 -9.38 11.14 4.14
CA ALA A 467 -9.47 10.74 2.74
C ALA A 467 -10.89 10.36 2.32
N ASP A 468 -11.24 10.66 1.06
CA ASP A 468 -12.35 10.01 0.36
C ASP A 468 -11.94 8.58 -0.02
N VAL A 469 -12.30 7.64 0.85
CA VAL A 469 -11.95 6.23 0.69
C VAL A 469 -12.57 5.58 -0.57
N SER A 470 -13.63 6.17 -1.14
CA SER A 470 -14.29 5.60 -2.32
C SER A 470 -13.43 5.64 -3.59
N ALA A 471 -12.43 6.52 -3.63
CA ALA A 471 -11.42 6.56 -4.70
C ALA A 471 -10.56 5.29 -4.75
N PHE A 472 -10.54 4.49 -3.67
CA PHE A 472 -9.72 3.29 -3.53
C PHE A 472 -10.51 1.98 -3.65
N ALA A 473 -11.75 2.03 -4.12
CA ALA A 473 -12.57 0.82 -4.28
C ALA A 473 -11.95 -0.23 -5.24
N TRP A 474 -11.10 0.22 -6.17
CA TRP A 474 -10.43 -0.60 -7.19
C TRP A 474 -9.21 -1.38 -6.68
N THR A 475 -8.67 -1.02 -5.51
CA THR A 475 -7.35 -1.47 -5.06
C THR A 475 -7.35 -2.96 -4.70
N TYR A 476 -6.18 -3.58 -4.84
CA TYR A 476 -5.94 -4.95 -4.38
C TYR A 476 -6.21 -5.08 -2.88
N ALA A 477 -5.73 -4.11 -2.10
CA ALA A 477 -5.87 -4.04 -0.67
C ALA A 477 -7.33 -3.97 -0.23
N ASN A 478 -8.18 -3.17 -0.89
CA ASN A 478 -9.59 -3.09 -0.52
C ASN A 478 -10.26 -4.48 -0.55
N VAL A 479 -9.98 -5.27 -1.58
CA VAL A 479 -10.50 -6.63 -1.71
C VAL A 479 -9.83 -7.59 -0.72
N LYS A 480 -8.51 -7.57 -0.62
CA LYS A 480 -7.73 -8.56 0.14
C LYS A 480 -7.79 -8.35 1.65
N ALA A 481 -7.69 -7.10 2.11
CA ALA A 481 -7.88 -6.75 3.52
C ALA A 481 -9.35 -6.58 3.91
N SER A 482 -10.29 -6.72 2.96
CA SER A 482 -11.73 -6.56 3.19
C SER A 482 -12.08 -5.20 3.82
N LEU A 483 -11.47 -4.12 3.32
CA LEU A 483 -11.61 -2.77 3.89
C LEU A 483 -13.04 -2.22 3.72
N GLY A 484 -13.71 -2.59 2.63
CA GLY A 484 -15.13 -2.28 2.40
C GLY A 484 -15.39 -0.85 1.95
N PHE A 485 -14.45 -0.27 1.20
CA PHE A 485 -14.58 1.06 0.59
C PHE A 485 -15.57 1.10 -0.58
#